data_AF-A0A482UA26-F1
#
_entry.id   AF-A0A482UA26-F1
#
_cell.length_a   1.000
_cell.length_b   1.000
_cell.length_c   1.000
_cell.angle_alpha   90.00
_cell.angle_beta   90.00
_cell.angle_gamma   90.00
#
_symmetry.space_group_name_H-M   'P 1'
#
loop_
_entity.id
_entity.type
_entity.pdbx_description
1 polymer ?
#
loop_
_entity_poly.entity_id
_entity_poly.type
_entity_poly.pdbx_seq_one_letter_code
_entity_poly.pdbx_strand_id
1 'polypeptide(L)'
;MFNETLPELPTVVLINKGRQATVKARWNDSEVHQDLDFWRDFFESVRSSDFLMGKTKGRDGQPFRCSFDWLLCPSNFVKVVEGNYHA
;
A
#
# COMPACT_ATOMS: atom_id res chain seq x y z
N MET A 1 -11.69 -2.21 -0.84
CA MET A 1 -10.49 -2.93 -0.37
C MET A 1 -9.52 -2.05 0.42
N PHE A 2 -8.70 -1.15 -0.16
CA PHE A 2 -7.73 -0.34 0.64
C PHE A 2 -8.36 0.34 1.88
N ASN A 3 -9.43 1.13 1.69
CA ASN A 3 -10.12 1.81 2.80
C ASN A 3 -10.77 0.85 3.81
N GLU A 4 -11.13 -0.36 3.38
CA GLU A 4 -11.80 -1.37 4.22
C GLU A 4 -10.77 -2.12 5.06
N THR A 5 -9.63 -2.48 4.47
CA THR A 5 -8.55 -3.24 5.10
C THR A 5 -7.67 -2.34 5.99
N LEU A 6 -7.53 -1.06 5.64
CA LEU A 6 -6.60 -0.12 6.31
C LEU A 6 -7.33 1.16 6.78
N PRO A 7 -8.40 1.07 7.61
CA PRO A 7 -9.20 2.22 8.02
C PRO A 7 -8.44 3.24 8.87
N GLU A 8 -7.30 2.87 9.47
CA GLU A 8 -6.45 3.76 10.26
C GLU A 8 -5.55 4.68 9.42
N LEU A 9 -5.37 4.34 8.13
CA LEU A 9 -4.63 5.17 7.18
C LEU A 9 -5.53 6.23 6.54
N PRO A 10 -4.96 7.32 5.97
CA PRO A 10 -5.74 8.33 5.28
C PRO A 10 -6.67 7.74 4.21
N THR A 11 -7.97 7.91 4.40
CA THR A 11 -9.00 7.36 3.53
C THR A 11 -8.89 7.92 2.12
N VAL A 12 -8.95 7.04 1.12
CA VAL A 12 -9.03 7.44 -0.29
C VAL A 12 -10.47 7.85 -0.61
N VAL A 13 -10.72 9.16 -0.65
CA VAL A 13 -12.04 9.73 -0.97
C VAL A 13 -12.16 10.11 -2.46
N LEU A 14 -11.05 10.48 -3.10
CA LEU A 14 -11.02 10.89 -4.50
C LEU A 14 -10.13 9.98 -5.34
N ILE A 15 -10.67 9.48 -6.45
CA ILE A 15 -9.94 8.73 -7.47
C ILE A 15 -9.90 9.57 -8.75
N ASN A 16 -8.83 10.33 -8.94
CA ASN A 16 -8.59 11.13 -10.15
C ASN A 16 -7.99 10.27 -11.28
N LYS A 17 -7.84 10.86 -12.48
CA LYS A 17 -7.27 10.17 -13.65
C LYS A 17 -5.87 9.58 -13.38
N GLY A 18 -5.04 10.26 -12.58
CA GLY A 18 -3.71 9.80 -12.21
C GLY A 18 -3.77 8.52 -11.37
N ARG A 19 -4.59 8.49 -10.32
CA ARG A 19 -4.79 7.31 -9.48
C ARG A 19 -5.38 6.13 -10.25
N GLN A 20 -6.32 6.39 -11.17
CA GLN A 20 -6.85 5.36 -12.07
C GLN A 20 -5.75 4.75 -12.94
N ALA A 21 -4.88 5.57 -13.51
CA ALA A 21 -3.75 5.10 -14.31
C ALA A 21 -2.76 4.28 -13.47
N THR A 22 -2.44 4.70 -12.25
CA THR A 22 -1.54 3.97 -11.34
C THR A 22 -2.13 2.60 -10.96
N VAL A 23 -3.41 2.54 -10.59
CA VAL A 23 -4.09 1.26 -10.28
C VAL A 23 -4.07 0.34 -11.50
N LYS A 24 -4.44 0.86 -12.67
CA LYS A 24 -4.42 0.09 -13.92
C LYS A 24 -3.01 -0.40 -14.27
N ALA A 25 -1.98 0.39 -14.00
CA ALA A 25 -0.60 -0.03 -14.23
C ALA A 25 -0.23 -1.21 -13.33
N ARG A 26 -0.48 -1.13 -12.02
CA ARG A 26 -0.16 -2.25 -11.10
C ARG A 26 -0.96 -3.52 -11.41
N TRP A 27 -2.24 -3.37 -11.78
CA TRP A 27 -3.07 -4.49 -12.24
C TRP A 27 -2.47 -5.19 -13.46
N ASN A 28 -1.87 -4.43 -14.39
CA ASN A 28 -1.33 -4.99 -15.64
C ASN A 28 0.16 -5.40 -15.57
N ASP A 29 0.88 -5.15 -14.47
CA ASP A 29 2.31 -5.51 -14.37
C ASP A 29 2.54 -7.03 -14.41
N SER A 30 1.59 -7.82 -13.93
CA SER A 30 1.69 -9.28 -13.83
C SER A 30 0.29 -9.91 -13.79
N GLU A 31 0.15 -11.12 -14.32
CA GLU A 31 -1.09 -11.90 -14.23
C GLU A 31 -1.50 -12.15 -12.77
N VAL A 32 -0.54 -12.30 -11.86
CA VAL A 32 -0.81 -12.49 -10.42
C VAL A 32 -1.50 -11.27 -9.80
N HIS A 33 -1.23 -10.07 -10.31
CA HIS A 33 -1.91 -8.86 -9.81
C HIS A 33 -3.33 -8.71 -10.36
N GLN A 34 -3.74 -9.53 -11.33
CA GLN A 34 -5.09 -9.53 -11.89
C GLN A 34 -6.05 -10.40 -11.07
N ASP A 35 -5.72 -10.63 -9.81
CA ASP A 35 -6.49 -11.37 -8.83
C ASP A 35 -6.80 -10.47 -7.62
N LEU A 36 -8.06 -10.43 -7.20
CA LEU A 36 -8.47 -9.67 -6.03
C LEU A 36 -7.92 -10.26 -4.72
N ASP A 37 -7.66 -11.57 -4.67
CA ASP A 37 -7.11 -12.19 -3.47
C ASP A 37 -5.65 -11.76 -3.25
N PHE A 38 -4.86 -11.60 -4.32
CA PHE A 38 -3.54 -10.98 -4.23
C PHE A 38 -3.61 -9.58 -3.59
N TRP A 39 -4.55 -8.73 -4.01
CA TRP A 39 -4.68 -7.38 -3.45
C TRP A 39 -5.12 -7.40 -1.99
N ARG A 40 -5.95 -8.37 -1.61
CA ARG A 40 -6.36 -8.56 -0.21
C ARG A 40 -5.14 -8.91 0.64
N ASP A 41 -4.37 -9.91 0.22
CA ASP A 41 -3.16 -10.33 0.93
C ASP A 41 -2.11 -9.22 0.98
N PHE A 42 -1.99 -8.45 -0.10
CA PHE A 42 -1.10 -7.28 -0.15
C PHE A 42 -1.52 -6.21 0.88
N PHE A 43 -2.80 -5.87 1.01
CA PHE A 43 -3.22 -4.88 2.00
C PHE A 43 -3.19 -5.43 3.44
N GLU A 44 -3.44 -6.73 3.64
CA GLU A 44 -3.28 -7.38 4.95
C GLU A 44 -1.80 -7.44 5.37
N SER A 45 -0.87 -7.67 4.44
CA SER A 45 0.56 -7.58 4.74
C SER A 45 0.89 -6.16 5.20
N VAL A 46 0.46 -5.11 4.48
CA VAL A 46 0.63 -3.71 4.93
C VAL A 46 0.07 -3.50 6.34
N ARG A 47 -1.12 -4.03 6.64
CA ARG A 47 -1.76 -3.92 7.98
C ARG A 47 -0.90 -4.50 9.10
N SER A 48 -0.19 -5.59 8.81
CA SER A 48 0.68 -6.27 9.77
C SER A 48 2.02 -5.57 10.00
N SER A 49 2.40 -4.57 9.18
CA SER A 49 3.64 -3.82 9.36
C SER A 49 3.46 -2.64 10.32
N ASP A 50 4.16 -2.68 11.46
CA ASP A 50 4.17 -1.55 12.40
C ASP A 50 4.77 -0.27 11.79
N PHE A 51 5.76 -0.42 10.89
CA PHE A 51 6.36 0.71 10.20
C PHE A 51 5.39 1.35 9.20
N LEU A 52 4.78 0.56 8.31
CA LEU A 52 3.88 1.10 7.29
C LEU A 52 2.60 1.69 7.90
N MET A 53 2.17 1.17 9.05
CA MET A 53 1.02 1.66 9.81
C MET A 53 1.34 2.81 10.77
N GLY A 54 2.60 3.26 10.83
CA GLY A 54 3.05 4.35 11.70
C GLY A 54 2.87 4.12 13.18
N LYS A 55 3.12 2.88 13.59
CA LYS A 55 3.20 2.44 14.99
C LYS A 55 4.64 2.50 15.51
N THR A 56 5.63 2.66 14.63
CA THR A 56 7.05 2.88 15.00
C THR A 56 7.42 4.36 15.03
N LYS A 57 8.33 4.76 15.93
CA LYS A 57 8.95 6.09 15.90
C LYS A 57 9.83 6.24 14.66
N GLY A 58 9.62 7.31 13.88
CA GLY A 58 10.52 7.65 12.78
C GLY A 58 11.78 8.36 13.26
N ARG A 59 12.72 8.55 12.32
CA ARG A 59 14.06 9.13 12.59
C ARG A 59 14.00 10.53 13.19
N ASP A 60 13.04 11.33 12.74
CA ASP A 60 12.84 12.71 13.20
C ASP A 60 11.79 12.79 14.33
N GLY A 61 11.53 11.67 15.01
CA GLY A 61 10.53 11.55 16.08
C GLY A 61 9.08 11.43 15.58
N GLN A 62 8.82 11.67 14.29
CA GLN A 62 7.49 11.53 13.68
C GLN A 62 7.31 10.14 13.06
N PRO A 63 6.20 9.42 13.35
CA PRO A 63 5.95 8.13 12.73
C PRO A 63 5.66 8.28 11.24
N PHE A 64 6.23 7.38 10.43
CA PHE A 64 5.87 7.28 9.01
C PHE A 64 4.56 6.51 8.87
N ARG A 65 3.59 7.02 8.10
CA ARG A 65 2.40 6.27 7.70
C ARG A 65 2.34 6.22 6.18
N CYS A 66 2.19 5.03 5.63
CA CYS A 66 2.05 4.91 4.19
C CYS A 66 0.71 5.51 3.72
N SER A 67 0.69 5.95 2.46
CA SER A 67 -0.51 6.44 1.78
C SER A 67 -0.80 5.57 0.56
N PHE A 68 -2.02 5.66 0.04
CA PHE A 68 -2.43 4.94 -1.16
C PHE A 68 -1.48 5.18 -2.34
N ASP A 69 -1.14 6.44 -2.63
CA ASP A 69 -0.24 6.77 -3.75
C ASP A 69 1.18 6.26 -3.50
N TRP A 70 1.65 6.31 -2.25
CA TRP A 70 2.96 5.81 -1.89
C TRP A 70 3.06 4.31 -2.09
N LEU A 71 2.04 3.55 -1.69
CA LEU A 71 1.98 2.09 -1.83
C LEU A 71 1.94 1.64 -3.29
N LEU A 72 1.16 2.31 -4.13
CA LEU A 72 1.01 1.93 -5.55
C LEU A 72 2.09 2.54 -6.46
N CYS A 73 2.96 3.39 -5.92
CA CYS A 73 4.15 3.84 -6.63
C CYS A 73 5.05 2.62 -6.92
N PRO A 74 5.50 2.42 -8.18
CA PRO A 74 6.17 1.16 -8.58
C PRO A 74 7.39 0.83 -7.72
N SER A 75 8.20 1.82 -7.36
CA SER A 75 9.41 1.62 -6.57
C SER A 75 9.15 1.19 -5.12
N ASN A 76 7.99 1.52 -4.57
CA ASN A 76 7.60 1.13 -3.21
C ASN A 76 6.76 -0.14 -3.21
N PHE A 77 5.91 -0.31 -4.22
CA PHE A 77 5.08 -1.48 -4.41
C PHE A 77 5.91 -2.76 -4.37
N VAL A 78 7.00 -2.80 -5.15
CA VAL A 78 7.94 -3.93 -5.17
C VAL A 78 8.50 -4.21 -3.78
N LYS A 79 8.93 -3.18 -3.05
CA LYS A 79 9.51 -3.35 -1.70
C LYS A 79 8.51 -3.93 -0.70
N VAL A 80 7.23 -3.56 -0.82
CA VAL A 80 6.17 -4.09 0.05
C VAL A 80 5.88 -5.55 -0.30
N VAL A 81 5.76 -5.88 -1.60
CA VAL A 81 5.59 -7.26 -2.07
C VAL A 81 6.74 -8.16 -1.64
N GLU A 82 7.98 -7.66 -1.67
CA GLU A 82 9.18 -8.37 -1.21
C GLU A 82 9.30 -8.48 0.32
N GLY A 83 8.39 -7.85 1.07
CA GLY A 83 8.35 -7.95 2.53
C GLY A 83 9.39 -7.10 3.26
N ASN A 84 9.96 -6.07 2.62
CA ASN A 84 11.04 -5.23 3.18
C ASN A 84 10.66 -4.43 4.46
N TYR A 85 9.39 -4.51 4.89
CA TYR A 85 8.85 -3.78 6.03
C TYR A 85 8.27 -4.69 7.13
N HIS A 86 8.65 -5.98 7.14
CA HIS A 86 8.24 -6.99 8.12
C HIS A 86 9.39 -7.53 8.99
N ALA A 87 10.48 -6.77 9.10
CA ALA A 87 11.64 -7.10 9.92
C ALA A 87 11.42 -6.84 11.42
#